data_AF-A0A661P9U3-F1
#
_entry.id   AF-A0A661P9U3-F1
#
_cell.length_a   1.000
_cell.length_b   1.000
_cell.length_c   1.000
_cell.angle_alpha   90.00
_cell.angle_beta   90.00
_cell.angle_gamma   90.00
#
_symmetry.space_group_name_H-M   'P 1'
#
loop_
_entity.id
_entity.type
_entity.pdbx_description
1 polymer ?
#
loop_
_entity_poly.entity_id
_entity_poly.type
_entity_poly.pdbx_seq_one_letter_code
_entity_poly.pdbx_strand_id
1 'polypeptide(L)' 'MTQSEPAAARVLVIEDDESIQLGVKMSLEREGYQVGVADDGAEG' A
#
# COMPACT_ATOMS: atom_id res chain seq x y z
N MET A 1 -0.28 -3.65 30.42
CA MET A 1 -0.40 -4.50 29.22
C MET A 1 -0.42 -3.57 28.03
N THR A 2 0.71 -3.36 27.36
CA THR A 2 0.74 -2.61 26.10
C THR A 2 0.62 -3.65 25.00
N GLN A 3 -0.60 -3.89 24.53
CA GLN A 3 -0.83 -4.77 23.40
C GLN A 3 -0.36 -3.99 22.16
N SER A 4 0.82 -4.32 21.64
CA SER A 4 1.25 -3.86 20.32
C SER A 4 0.26 -4.46 19.32
N GLU A 5 -0.61 -3.63 18.76
CA GLU A 5 -1.41 -4.00 17.60
C GLU A 5 -0.45 -4.55 16.53
N PRO A 6 -0.79 -5.66 15.84
CA PRO A 6 0.06 -6.14 14.77
C PRO A 6 0.24 -4.98 13.78
N ALA A 7 1.48 -4.52 13.62
CA ALA A 7 1.77 -3.40 12.74
C ALA A 7 1.24 -3.78 11.36
N ALA A 8 0.21 -3.08 10.89
CA ALA A 8 -0.40 -3.30 9.59
C ALA A 8 0.73 -3.42 8.56
N ALA A 9 0.81 -4.58 7.91
CA ALA A 9 1.93 -4.86 7.00
C ALA A 9 1.95 -3.77 5.91
N ARG A 10 3.15 -3.24 5.65
CA ARG A 10 3.36 -2.15 4.70
C ARG A 10 3.64 -2.73 3.32
N VAL A 11 2.92 -2.25 2.31
CA VAL A 11 3.04 -2.66 0.90
C VAL A 11 3.31 -1.43 0.05
N LEU A 12 4.29 -1.51 -0.86
CA LEU A 12 4.55 -0.50 -1.89
C LEU A 12 4.06 -1.04 -3.24
N VAL A 13 3.19 -0.30 -3.89
CA VAL A 13 2.69 -0.61 -5.23
C VAL A 13 3.40 0.29 -6.23
N ILE A 14 4.14 -0.31 -7.16
CA ILE A 14 4.80 0.42 -8.25
C ILE A 14 4.01 0.11 -9.52
N GLU A 15 3.34 1.13 -10.06
CA GLU A 15 2.44 0.99 -11.21
C GLU A 15 2.34 2.34 -11.93
N ASP A 16 2.53 2.32 -13.25
CA ASP A 16 2.57 3.51 -14.11
C ASP A 16 1.19 3.98 -14.58
N ASP A 17 0.18 3.10 -14.57
CA ASP A 17 -1.20 3.47 -14.82
C ASP A 17 -1.93 3.86 -13.51
N GLU A 18 -2.32 5.13 -13.39
CA GLU A 18 -3.01 5.69 -12.22
C GLU A 18 -4.31 4.93 -11.87
N SER A 19 -5.05 4.45 -12.87
CA SER A 19 -6.32 3.74 -12.65
C SER A 19 -6.08 2.37 -12.02
N ILE A 20 -5.05 1.66 -12.47
CA ILE A 20 -4.64 0.36 -11.93
C ILE A 20 -4.05 0.55 -10.53
N GLN A 21 -3.13 1.51 -10.38
CA GLN A 21 -2.46 1.83 -9.12
C GLN A 21 -3.48 2.12 -8.01
N LEU A 22 -4.50 2.94 -8.31
CA LEU A 22 -5.57 3.27 -7.38
C LEU A 22 -6.43 2.05 -7.02
N GLY A 23 -6.76 1.21 -8.00
CA GLY A 23 -7.54 -0.02 -7.77
C GLY A 23 -6.82 -1.01 -6.85
N VAL A 24 -5.51 -1.17 -7.04
CA VAL A 24 -4.66 -2.04 -6.19
C VAL A 24 -4.54 -1.46 -4.79
N LYS A 25 -4.28 -0.15 -4.67
CA LYS A 25 -4.21 0.54 -3.38
C LYS A 25 -5.49 0.35 -2.56
N MET A 26 -6.65 0.63 -3.16
CA MET A 26 -7.94 0.50 -2.48
C MET A 26 -8.21 -0.93 -2.01
N SER A 27 -7.82 -1.93 -2.81
CA SER A 27 -8.03 -3.34 -2.47
C SER A 27 -7.20 -3.75 -1.25
N LEU A 28 -5.92 -3.39 -1.25
CA LEU A 28 -5.00 -3.69 -0.15
C LEU A 28 -5.31 -2.90 1.13
N GLU A 29 -5.70 -1.63 1.03
CA GLU A 29 -6.16 -0.85 2.19
C GLU A 29 -7.43 -1.46 2.83
N ARG A 30 -8.35 -2.00 2.01
CA ARG A 30 -9.54 -2.71 2.50
C ARG A 30 -9.22 -4.01 3.22
N GLU A 31 -8.11 -4.65 2.88
CA GLU A 31 -7.59 -5.83 3.58
C GLU A 31 -6.84 -5.48 4.88
N GLY A 32 -6.63 -4.20 5.16
CA GLY A 32 -6.00 -3.70 6.38
C GLY A 32 -4.49 -3.46 6.26
N TYR A 33 -3.96 -3.42 5.03
CA TYR A 33 -2.56 -3.07 4.78
C TYR A 33 -2.35 -1.56 4.74
N GLN A 34 -1.14 -1.13 5.10
CA GLN A 34 -0.69 0.24 4.83
C GLN A 34 -0.04 0.28 3.44
N VAL A 35 -0.64 1.02 2.52
CA VAL A 35 -0.21 0.99 1.11
C VAL A 35 0.43 2.32 0.71
N GLY A 36 1.68 2.26 0.28
CA GLY A 36 2.34 3.32 -0.47
C GLY A 36 2.20 3.08 -1.97
N VAL A 37 2.21 4.15 -2.77
CA VAL A 37 2.21 4.07 -4.23
C VAL A 37 3.40 4.83 -4.78
N ALA A 38 3.97 4.35 -5.88
CA ALA A 38 5.00 5.02 -6.65
C ALA A 38 4.75 4.81 -8.14
N ASP A 39 4.94 5.86 -8.91
CA ASP A 39 4.69 5.95 -10.34
C ASP A 39 5.85 5.33 -11.14
N ASP A 40 7.02 5.22 -10.50
CA ASP A 40 8.22 4.60 -11.03
C ASP A 40 9.09 4.00 -9.91
N GLY A 41 10.17 3.31 -10.30
CA GLY A 41 11.12 2.73 -9.36
C GLY A 41 12.13 3.72 -8.77
N ALA A 42 12.07 5.01 -9.12
CA ALA A 42 12.95 6.05 -8.60
C ALA A 42 12.37 6.73 -7.35
N GLU A 43 11.05 6.66 -7.14
CA GLU A 43 10.35 7.29 -5.99
C GLU A 43 10.04 6.34 -4.81
N GLY A 44 10.56 5.10 -4.81
CA GLY A 44 10.29 4.06 -3.80
C GLY A 44 11.18 4.03 -2.56
#